data_AF-A0A5R8P742-F1
#
_entry.id   AF-A0A5R8P742-F1
#
_cell.length_a   1.000
_cell.length_b   1.000
_cell.length_c   1.000
_cell.angle_alpha   90.00
_cell.angle_beta   90.00
_cell.angle_gamma   90.00
#
_symmetry.space_group_name_H-M   'P 1'
#
loop_
_entity.id
_entity.type
_entity.pdbx_description
1 polymer ?
#
loop_
_entity_poly.entity_id
_entity_poly.type
_entity_poly.pdbx_seq_one_letter_code
_entity_poly.pdbx_strand_id
1 'polypeptide(L)'
;MAGLAERHGLRLVFTVELVAGPQVSKLAVAQHISEHDAVAVIVPSFGHADAVRQVVTGAAALITPVRVYPRGYRWPALEAGGQL
;
A
#
# COMPACT_ATOMS: atom_id res chain seq x y z
N MET A 1 -9.51 -6.59 -8.05
CA MET A 1 -8.35 -6.78 -7.14
C MET A 1 -7.84 -8.21 -7.13
N ALA A 2 -8.68 -9.23 -6.92
CA ALA A 2 -8.26 -10.65 -6.95
C ALA A 2 -7.46 -11.04 -8.22
N GLY A 3 -7.96 -10.72 -9.42
CA GLY A 3 -7.23 -11.01 -10.66
C GLY A 3 -5.90 -10.28 -10.83
N LEU A 4 -5.66 -9.15 -10.13
CA LEU A 4 -4.33 -8.52 -10.10
C LEU A 4 -3.41 -9.25 -9.10
N ALA A 5 -3.93 -9.69 -7.96
CA ALA A 5 -3.18 -10.52 -7.00
C ALA A 5 -2.71 -11.83 -7.65
N GLU A 6 -3.60 -12.53 -8.36
CA GLU A 6 -3.29 -13.80 -9.02
C GLU A 6 -2.18 -13.66 -10.07
N ARG A 7 -2.18 -12.57 -10.86
CA ARG A 7 -1.10 -12.28 -11.81
C ARG A 7 0.28 -12.11 -11.16
N HIS A 8 0.31 -11.76 -9.87
CA HIS A 8 1.52 -11.66 -9.07
C HIS A 8 1.81 -12.93 -8.25
N GLY A 9 1.05 -14.02 -8.46
CA GLY A 9 1.18 -15.24 -7.66
C GLY A 9 0.73 -15.07 -6.21
N LEU A 10 -0.11 -14.07 -5.94
CA LEU A 10 -0.59 -13.73 -4.61
C LEU A 10 -2.06 -14.14 -4.43
N ARG A 11 -2.40 -14.56 -3.22
CA ARG A 11 -3.78 -14.76 -2.78
C ARG A 11 -4.24 -13.54 -1.99
N LEU A 12 -5.42 -13.01 -2.33
CA LEU A 12 -6.04 -11.93 -1.54
C LEU A 12 -6.48 -12.49 -0.18
N VAL A 13 -5.94 -11.93 0.91
CA VAL A 13 -6.25 -12.36 2.28
C VAL A 13 -7.24 -11.44 3.00
N PHE A 14 -7.24 -10.15 2.66
CA PHE A 14 -8.14 -9.16 3.24
C PHE A 14 -8.30 -7.94 2.30
N THR A 15 -9.39 -7.19 2.46
CA THR A 15 -9.60 -5.90 1.76
C THR A 15 -9.94 -4.83 2.79
N VAL A 16 -9.17 -3.73 2.79
CA VAL A 16 -9.39 -2.59 3.68
C VAL A 16 -9.98 -1.43 2.87
N GLU A 17 -11.14 -0.93 3.30
CA GLU A 17 -11.68 0.35 2.82
C GLU A 17 -11.29 1.46 3.80
N LEU A 18 -10.68 2.53 3.29
CA LEU A 18 -10.17 3.63 4.10
C LEU A 18 -11.06 4.86 3.93
N VAL A 19 -12.02 5.04 4.84
CA VAL A 19 -12.82 6.27 4.96
C VAL A 19 -12.39 7.01 6.23
N ALA A 20 -11.09 7.31 6.30
CA ALA A 20 -10.48 7.92 7.47
C ALA A 20 -9.33 8.85 7.09
N GLY A 21 -9.02 9.79 8.00
CA GLY A 21 -7.88 10.68 7.85
C GLY A 21 -6.54 9.92 7.79
N PRO A 22 -5.46 10.55 7.29
CA PRO A 22 -4.20 9.87 6.98
C PRO A 22 -3.58 9.08 8.13
N GLN A 23 -3.66 9.59 9.37
CA GLN A 23 -3.06 8.93 10.54
C GLN A 23 -3.77 7.62 10.89
N VAL A 24 -5.11 7.64 10.93
CA VAL A 24 -5.92 6.44 11.20
C VAL A 24 -5.73 5.41 10.09
N SER A 25 -5.73 5.86 8.84
CA SER A 25 -5.50 5.02 7.67
C SER A 25 -4.14 4.31 7.72
N LYS A 26 -3.07 5.00 8.14
CA LYS A 26 -1.75 4.40 8.34
C LYS A 26 -1.76 3.29 9.39
N LEU A 27 -2.41 3.54 10.54
CA LEU A 27 -2.50 2.56 11.63
C LEU A 27 -3.31 1.32 11.21
N ALA A 28 -4.47 1.53 10.59
CA ALA A 28 -5.32 0.44 10.11
C ALA A 28 -4.58 -0.43 9.08
N VAL A 29 -3.85 0.19 8.14
CA VAL A 29 -3.05 -0.56 7.15
C VAL A 29 -1.92 -1.34 7.82
N ALA A 30 -1.17 -0.72 8.74
CA ALA A 30 -0.09 -1.40 9.46
C ALA A 30 -0.62 -2.61 10.24
N GLN A 31 -1.75 -2.45 10.92
CA GLN A 31 -2.41 -3.51 11.67
C GLN A 31 -2.77 -4.69 10.74
N HIS A 32 -3.51 -4.45 9.65
CA HIS A 32 -3.92 -5.54 8.75
C HIS A 32 -2.75 -6.21 8.04
N ILE A 33 -1.68 -5.48 7.72
CA ILE A 33 -0.45 -6.09 7.19
C ILE A 33 0.13 -7.06 8.22
N SER A 34 0.21 -6.66 9.48
CA SER A 34 0.76 -7.49 10.56
C SER A 34 -0.12 -8.70 10.89
N GLU A 35 -1.45 -8.50 10.99
CA GLU A 35 -2.40 -9.54 11.39
C GLU A 35 -2.51 -10.66 10.35
N HIS A 36 -2.37 -10.32 9.07
CA HIS A 36 -2.48 -11.28 7.97
C HIS A 36 -1.14 -11.72 7.38
N ASP A 37 -0.02 -11.31 7.99
CA ASP A 37 1.34 -11.51 7.47
C ASP A 37 1.44 -11.15 5.97
N ALA A 38 0.86 -10.00 5.60
CA ALA A 38 0.66 -9.64 4.21
C ALA A 38 2.00 -9.24 3.56
N VAL A 39 2.45 -10.04 2.59
CA VAL A 39 3.69 -9.76 1.85
C VAL A 39 3.55 -8.60 0.85
N ALA A 40 2.32 -8.24 0.49
CA ALA A 40 2.02 -7.15 -0.44
C ALA A 40 0.65 -6.50 -0.16
N VAL A 41 0.55 -5.21 -0.47
CA VAL A 41 -0.70 -4.45 -0.54
C VAL A 41 -0.92 -4.02 -1.98
N ILE A 42 -2.10 -4.32 -2.50
CA ILE A 42 -2.48 -3.96 -3.87
C ILE A 42 -3.49 -2.82 -3.79
N VAL A 43 -3.25 -1.73 -4.53
CA VAL A 43 -4.16 -0.57 -4.58
C VAL A 43 -4.71 -0.35 -5.99
N PRO A 44 -5.93 0.22 -6.14
CA PRO A 44 -6.50 0.51 -7.46
C PRO A 44 -5.72 1.54 -8.27
N SER A 45 -5.09 2.51 -7.60
CA SER A 45 -4.25 3.53 -8.22
C SER A 45 -3.21 4.05 -7.23
N PHE A 46 -2.18 4.74 -7.73
CA PHE A 46 -1.16 5.35 -6.87
C PHE A 46 -1.76 6.35 -5.86
N GLY A 47 -2.80 7.10 -6.25
CA GLY A 47 -3.49 8.05 -5.35
C GLY A 47 -4.09 7.39 -4.11
N HIS A 48 -4.52 6.13 -4.18
CA HIS A 48 -5.02 5.40 -3.01
C HIS A 48 -3.91 5.05 -2.01
N ALA A 49 -2.66 4.98 -2.49
CA ALA A 49 -1.51 4.71 -1.64
C ALA A 49 -0.87 5.99 -1.10
N ASP A 50 -1.19 7.18 -1.61
CA ASP A 50 -0.46 8.42 -1.33
C ASP A 50 -0.21 8.65 0.18
N ALA A 51 -1.28 8.54 0.98
CA ALA A 51 -1.22 8.72 2.43
C ALA A 51 -0.55 7.57 3.20
N VAL A 52 -0.48 6.36 2.64
CA VAL A 52 -0.06 5.14 3.35
C VAL A 52 1.20 4.48 2.77
N ARG A 53 1.72 4.98 1.65
CA ARG A 53 2.77 4.34 0.83
C ARG A 53 4.01 4.01 1.63
N GLN A 54 4.43 4.91 2.52
CA GLN A 54 5.62 4.71 3.35
C GLN A 54 5.43 3.58 4.36
N VAL A 55 4.25 3.51 4.99
CA VAL A 55 3.89 2.43 5.93
C VAL A 55 3.85 1.10 5.19
N VAL A 56 3.17 1.05 4.05
CA VAL A 56 3.10 -0.14 3.21
C VAL A 56 4.49 -0.59 2.83
N THR A 57 5.31 0.25 2.18
CA THR A 57 6.65 -0.15 1.73
C THR A 57 7.61 -0.44 2.89
N GLY A 58 7.33 0.00 4.11
CA GLY A 58 8.10 -0.40 5.29
C GLY A 58 7.89 -1.86 5.70
N ALA A 59 6.67 -2.37 5.52
CA ALA A 59 6.26 -3.69 6.01
C ALA A 59 6.03 -4.73 4.90
N ALA A 60 5.63 -4.31 3.70
CA ALA A 60 5.20 -5.14 2.58
C ALA A 60 5.58 -4.52 1.22
N ALA A 61 5.37 -5.23 0.12
CA ALA A 61 5.42 -4.62 -1.21
C ALA A 61 4.15 -3.79 -1.49
N LEU A 62 4.27 -2.66 -2.19
CA LEU A 62 3.13 -1.92 -2.72
C LEU A 62 2.97 -2.23 -4.21
N ILE A 63 1.81 -2.77 -4.60
CA ILE A 63 1.48 -3.09 -6.00
C ILE A 63 0.39 -2.13 -6.47
N THR A 64 0.68 -1.41 -7.53
CA THR A 64 -0.30 -0.63 -8.29
C THR A 64 -0.53 -1.32 -9.64
N PRO A 65 -1.54 -0.94 -10.44
CA PRO A 65 -1.72 -1.52 -11.78
C PRO A 65 -0.52 -1.28 -12.72
N VAL A 66 0.29 -0.25 -12.45
CA VAL A 66 1.36 0.21 -13.36
C VAL A 66 2.74 -0.19 -12.86
N ARG A 67 2.93 -0.29 -11.53
CA ARG A 67 4.25 -0.48 -10.92
C ARG A 67 4.17 -1.23 -9.60
N VAL A 68 5.21 -2.03 -9.35
CA VAL A 68 5.50 -2.66 -8.06
C VAL A 68 6.61 -1.88 -7.36
N TYR A 69 6.40 -1.58 -6.08
CA TYR A 69 7.40 -1.00 -5.18
C TYR A 69 7.72 -2.05 -4.11
N PRO A 70 8.97 -2.56 -4.05
CA PRO A 70 9.31 -3.63 -3.12
C PRO A 70 9.25 -3.18 -1.66
N ARG A 71 9.18 -4.15 -0.74
CA ARG A 71 9.41 -3.88 0.68
C ARG A 71 10.80 -3.25 0.86
N GLY A 72 10.88 -2.23 1.71
CA GLY A 72 12.06 -1.41 1.92
C GLY A 72 12.27 -0.31 0.86
N TYR A 73 11.37 -0.15 -0.12
CA TYR A 73 11.50 0.90 -1.14
C TYR A 73 11.65 2.28 -0.50
N ARG A 74 12.74 2.97 -0.87
CA ARG A 74 13.03 4.33 -0.42
C ARG A 74 12.39 5.31 -1.39
N TRP A 75 11.37 6.01 -0.91
CA TRP A 75 10.75 7.10 -1.64
C TRP A 75 11.76 8.25 -1.79
N PRO A 76 11.95 8.82 -3.00
CA PRO A 76 12.73 10.04 -3.18
C PRO A 76 12.22 11.14 -2.24
N ALA A 77 13.13 12.01 -1.77
CA ALA A 77 12.79 13.07 -0.81
C ALA A 77 11.94 14.23 -1.40
N LEU A 78 11.59 14.17 -2.69
CA LEU A 78 10.64 15.11 -3.29
C LEU A 78 9.21 14.61 -3.05
N GLU A 79 8.27 15.53 -2.83
CA GLU A 79 6.89 15.34 -2.37
C GLU A 79 6.70 15.36 -0.83
N ALA A 80 7.35 16.29 -0.13
CA ALA A 80 6.91 16.80 1.18
C ALA A 80 6.47 18.29 1.13
N GLY A 81 6.27 18.84 -0.07
CA GLY A 81 5.81 20.21 -0.27
C GLY A 81 5.72 20.52 -1.77
N GLY A 82 4.51 20.47 -2.32
CA GLY A 82 4.27 20.64 -3.75
C GLY A 82 2.81 20.88 -4.03
N GLN A 83 2.32 22.02 -3.58
CA GLN A 83 1.07 22.62 -4.01
C GLN A 83 1.30 23.21 -5.41
N LEU A 84 0.54 22.75 -6.41
CA LEU A 84 0.16 23.52 -7.60
C LEU A 84 -1.28 23.15 -7.98
#